data_AF-A0A524LG34-F1
#
_entry.id   AF-A0A524LG34-F1
#
_cell.length_a   1.000
_cell.length_b   1.000
_cell.length_c   1.000
_cell.angle_alpha   90.00
_cell.angle_beta   90.00
_cell.angle_gamma   90.00
#
_symmetry.space_group_name_H-M   'P 1'
#
loop_
_entity.id
_entity.type
_entity.pdbx_description
1 polymer ?
#
loop_
_entity_poly.entity_id
_entity_poly.type
_entity_poly.pdbx_seq_one_letter_code
_entity_poly.pdbx_strand_id
1 'polypeptide(L)'
;MRAGRGTPLAMRPWRSAEVPMVQSDPRPSVLVVDDEREALRFAAFLHDLGKVGVPTDLLLRPGVLAPHERRILEQHPVIGSRLLASLDVPGGVSLALLHHHEWWDGRGYPDGIAAQRIPLAARIVAVADAFDAMTSDRPYRRALTREVAVSELRRWAGIQFDPEIAIEFLACLEAGLCDIDPQLLADAVGAASPQAA
;
A
#
# COMPACT_ATOMS: atom_id res chain seq x y z
N MET A 1 -29.90 0.11 58.90
CA MET A 1 -30.20 0.51 57.50
C MET A 1 -28.91 1.04 56.87
N ARG A 2 -28.31 0.32 55.93
CA ARG A 2 -27.09 0.70 55.21
C ARG A 2 -27.36 0.59 53.70
N ALA A 3 -27.20 1.68 52.97
CA ALA A 3 -27.08 1.77 51.52
C ALA A 3 -26.28 3.06 51.23
N GLY A 4 -25.36 3.16 50.27
CA GLY A 4 -24.79 2.20 49.35
C GLY A 4 -23.42 2.71 48.89
N ARG A 5 -22.50 1.80 48.58
CA ARG A 5 -21.26 2.09 47.85
C ARG A 5 -21.39 1.40 46.51
N GLY A 6 -21.34 2.16 45.42
CA GLY A 6 -21.33 1.64 44.06
C GLY A 6 -20.08 0.81 43.82
N THR A 7 -20.27 -0.41 43.32
CA THR A 7 -19.22 -1.32 42.86
C THR A 7 -18.74 -0.89 41.46
N PRO A 8 -17.45 -0.97 41.12
CA PRO A 8 -16.96 -0.70 39.77
C PRO A 8 -17.39 -1.81 38.78
N LEU A 9 -17.68 -1.44 37.53
CA LEU A 9 -17.91 -2.36 36.43
C LEU A 9 -16.66 -3.24 36.22
N ALA A 10 -16.80 -4.54 36.42
CA ALA A 10 -15.79 -5.53 36.04
C ALA A 10 -15.83 -5.74 34.51
N MET A 11 -14.71 -5.47 33.83
CA MET A 11 -14.46 -5.94 32.46
C MET A 11 -14.51 -7.47 32.44
N ARG A 12 -15.37 -8.04 31.61
CA ARG A 12 -15.43 -9.48 31.39
C ARG A 12 -14.29 -9.89 30.46
N PRO A 13 -13.58 -11.00 30.74
CA PRO A 13 -12.58 -11.54 29.82
C PRO A 13 -13.27 -12.09 28.57
N TRP A 14 -12.68 -11.83 27.41
CA TRP A 14 -13.07 -12.46 26.15
C TRP A 14 -12.88 -13.98 26.31
N ARG A 15 -13.97 -14.75 26.23
CA ARG A 15 -13.90 -16.21 26.14
C ARG A 15 -14.11 -16.58 24.69
N SER A 16 -13.20 -17.40 24.18
CA SER A 16 -13.25 -18.05 22.88
C SER A 16 -14.62 -18.70 22.66
N ALA A 17 -15.36 -18.19 21.68
CA ALA A 17 -16.44 -18.92 21.05
C ALA A 17 -15.89 -19.43 19.73
N GLU A 18 -15.87 -20.75 19.60
CA GLU A 18 -15.55 -21.47 18.37
C GLU A 18 -16.49 -20.99 17.26
N VAL A 19 -15.96 -20.29 16.27
CA VAL A 19 -16.70 -19.92 15.05
C VAL A 19 -16.60 -21.12 14.10
N PRO A 20 -17.72 -21.71 13.67
CA PRO A 20 -17.68 -22.83 12.73
C PRO A 20 -17.15 -22.32 11.39
N MET A 21 -16.19 -23.04 10.82
CA MET A 21 -15.64 -22.83 9.48
C MET A 21 -16.77 -22.86 8.43
N VAL A 22 -17.28 -21.68 8.08
CA VAL A 22 -17.98 -21.46 6.82
C VAL A 22 -16.89 -21.33 5.76
N GLN A 23 -16.87 -22.23 4.78
CA GLN A 23 -16.18 -22.01 3.51
C GLN A 23 -16.91 -20.88 2.76
N SER A 24 -16.71 -19.64 3.19
CA SER A 24 -17.02 -18.46 2.40
C SER A 24 -15.76 -18.13 1.62
N ASP A 25 -15.79 -18.44 0.33
CA ASP A 25 -14.93 -17.82 -0.68
C ASP A 25 -14.72 -16.33 -0.34
N PRO A 26 -13.49 -15.88 -0.03
CA PRO A 26 -13.21 -14.49 0.33
C PRO A 26 -13.30 -13.66 -0.95
N ARG A 27 -14.52 -13.36 -1.39
CA ARG A 27 -14.69 -12.35 -2.43
C ARG A 27 -14.23 -11.03 -1.82
N PRO A 28 -13.20 -10.37 -2.38
CA PRO A 28 -12.78 -9.07 -1.88
C PRO A 28 -13.96 -8.11 -1.97
N SER A 29 -14.22 -7.36 -0.88
CA SER A 29 -15.30 -6.36 -0.85
C SER A 29 -15.04 -5.22 -1.86
N VAL A 30 -13.78 -5.08 -2.28
CA VAL A 30 -13.33 -4.18 -3.34
C VAL A 30 -13.31 -4.96 -4.66
N LEU A 31 -14.31 -4.72 -5.51
CA LEU A 31 -14.32 -5.22 -6.88
C LEU A 31 -13.54 -4.26 -7.77
N VAL A 32 -12.51 -4.79 -8.44
CA VAL A 32 -11.72 -4.09 -9.45
C VAL A 32 -12.03 -4.75 -10.79
N VAL A 33 -12.52 -3.99 -11.77
CA VAL A 33 -12.79 -4.54 -13.12
C VAL A 33 -11.48 -4.80 -13.89
N ASP A 34 -11.52 -5.56 -14.98
CA ASP A 34 -10.30 -6.04 -15.65
C ASP A 34 -9.35 -4.92 -16.11
N ASP A 35 -9.88 -3.86 -16.71
CA ASP A 35 -9.07 -2.69 -17.12
C ASP A 35 -8.45 -1.96 -15.91
N GLU A 36 -9.17 -1.89 -14.79
CA GLU A 36 -8.65 -1.31 -13.55
C GLU A 36 -7.59 -2.20 -12.89
N ARG A 37 -7.70 -3.52 -13.06
CA ARG A 37 -6.72 -4.50 -12.57
C ARG A 37 -5.42 -4.38 -13.35
N GLU A 38 -5.50 -4.19 -14.66
CA GLU A 38 -4.33 -3.91 -15.50
C GLU A 38 -3.67 -2.59 -15.09
N ALA A 39 -4.44 -1.51 -14.96
CA ALA A 39 -3.92 -0.23 -14.49
C ALA A 39 -3.26 -0.34 -13.11
N LEU A 40 -3.85 -1.12 -12.19
CA LEU A 40 -3.26 -1.38 -10.88
C LEU A 40 -1.92 -2.12 -10.96
N ARG A 41 -1.80 -3.13 -11.84
CA ARG A 41 -0.53 -3.85 -12.06
C ARG A 41 0.56 -2.91 -12.59
N PHE A 42 0.23 -2.09 -13.58
CA PHE A 42 1.14 -1.07 -14.10
C PHE A 42 1.54 -0.06 -13.03
N ALA A 43 0.57 0.43 -12.25
CA ALA A 43 0.83 1.36 -11.16
C ALA A 43 1.76 0.76 -10.10
N ALA A 44 1.52 -0.47 -9.69
CA ALA A 44 2.38 -1.17 -8.73
C ALA A 44 3.80 -1.38 -9.28
N PHE A 45 3.95 -1.71 -10.56
CA PHE A 45 5.26 -1.88 -11.18
C PHE A 45 6.03 -0.57 -11.34
N LEU A 46 5.32 0.52 -11.65
CA LEU A 46 5.92 1.81 -12.02
C LEU A 46 5.90 2.86 -10.90
N HIS A 47 5.37 2.55 -9.70
CA HIS A 47 5.17 3.52 -8.62
C HIS A 47 6.41 4.38 -8.34
N ASP A 48 7.58 3.75 -8.38
CA ASP A 48 8.89 4.34 -8.10
C ASP A 48 9.67 4.82 -9.34
N LEU A 49 9.08 4.80 -10.54
CA LEU A 49 9.75 5.17 -11.81
C LEU A 49 10.45 6.53 -11.72
N GLY A 50 9.83 7.49 -11.04
CA GLY A 50 10.37 8.84 -10.91
C GLY A 50 11.67 8.95 -10.10
N LYS A 51 12.10 7.89 -9.41
CA LYS A 51 13.41 7.84 -8.73
C LYS A 51 14.58 7.98 -9.72
N VAL A 52 14.35 7.77 -11.02
CA VAL A 52 15.32 8.10 -12.08
C VAL A 52 15.76 9.57 -12.06
N GLY A 53 14.91 10.48 -11.57
CA GLY A 53 15.22 11.89 -11.41
C GLY A 53 15.90 12.26 -10.08
N VAL A 54 16.15 11.29 -9.20
CA VAL A 54 16.76 11.51 -7.88
C VAL A 54 18.26 11.17 -7.93
N PRO A 55 19.15 12.04 -7.42
CA PRO A 55 20.59 11.76 -7.37
C PRO A 55 20.92 10.43 -6.67
N THR A 56 21.80 9.63 -7.27
CA THR A 56 22.15 8.29 -6.76
C THR A 56 22.79 8.34 -5.37
N ASP A 57 23.62 9.36 -5.08
CA ASP A 57 24.23 9.56 -3.77
C ASP A 57 23.21 9.87 -2.67
N LEU A 58 22.07 10.46 -3.05
CA LEU A 58 20.94 10.67 -2.16
C LEU A 58 20.14 9.38 -1.94
N LEU A 59 19.87 8.59 -2.99
CA LEU A 59 19.16 7.30 -2.87
C LEU A 59 19.90 6.26 -2.01
N LEU A 60 21.24 6.31 -2.03
CA LEU A 60 22.10 5.39 -1.29
C LEU A 60 22.51 5.91 0.09
N ARG A 61 22.04 7.10 0.49
CA ARG A 61 22.44 7.74 1.74
C ARG A 61 21.97 6.94 2.96
N PRO A 62 22.87 6.51 3.86
CA PRO A 62 22.45 5.83 5.07
C PRO A 62 21.87 6.81 6.08
N GLY A 63 20.87 6.34 6.85
CA GLY A 63 20.29 7.10 7.96
C GLY A 63 19.16 8.05 7.54
N VAL A 64 18.87 9.02 8.41
CA VAL A 64 17.77 9.97 8.22
C VAL A 64 18.22 11.10 7.30
N LEU A 65 17.49 11.30 6.21
CA LEU A 65 17.71 12.42 5.29
C LEU A 65 17.40 13.77 5.96
N ALA A 66 18.22 14.77 5.68
CA ALA A 66 17.94 16.14 6.08
C ALA A 66 16.65 16.64 5.41
N PRO A 67 15.93 17.62 5.99
CA PRO A 67 14.65 18.07 5.45
C PRO A 67 14.70 18.53 3.98
N HIS A 68 15.80 19.15 3.54
CA HIS A 68 15.97 19.58 2.15
C HIS A 68 16.21 18.41 1.19
N GLU A 69 16.91 17.37 1.64
CA GLU A 69 17.18 16.15 0.88
C GLU A 69 15.90 15.33 0.71
N ARG A 70 15.13 15.20 1.79
CA ARG A 70 13.82 14.57 1.80
C ARG A 70 12.89 15.20 0.75
N ARG A 71 12.85 16.53 0.65
CA ARG A 71 12.04 17.23 -0.36
C ARG A 71 12.40 16.87 -1.79
N ILE A 72 13.68 16.58 -2.08
CA ILE A 72 14.12 16.15 -3.41
C ILE A 72 13.60 14.75 -3.69
N LEU A 73 13.72 13.83 -2.71
CA LEU A 73 13.19 12.47 -2.85
C LEU A 73 11.66 12.46 -3.02
N GLU A 74 10.94 13.30 -2.27
CA GLU A 74 9.48 13.44 -2.34
C GLU A 74 8.98 13.98 -3.70
N GLN A 75 9.86 14.40 -4.62
CA GLN A 75 9.47 14.76 -5.98
C GLN A 75 9.27 13.55 -6.91
N HIS A 76 9.74 12.35 -6.54
CA HIS A 76 9.66 11.21 -7.45
C HIS A 76 8.24 10.85 -7.93
N PRO A 77 7.14 11.01 -7.15
CA PRO A 77 5.79 10.75 -7.67
C PRO A 77 5.43 11.70 -8.82
N VAL A 78 5.80 12.98 -8.67
CA VAL A 78 5.57 14.02 -9.68
C VAL A 78 6.40 13.75 -10.94
N ILE A 79 7.67 13.36 -10.77
CA ILE A 79 8.55 13.03 -11.89
C ILE A 79 8.01 11.79 -12.63
N GLY A 80 7.65 10.73 -11.91
CA GLY A 80 7.11 9.49 -12.48
C GLY A 80 5.82 9.74 -13.27
N SER A 81 4.86 10.46 -12.68
CA SER A 81 3.61 10.84 -13.34
C SER A 81 3.85 11.64 -14.64
N ARG A 82 4.82 12.55 -14.65
CA ARG A 82 5.21 13.31 -15.86
C ARG A 82 5.87 12.45 -16.93
N LEU A 83 6.71 11.48 -16.55
CA LEU A 83 7.33 10.56 -17.50
C LEU A 83 6.26 9.70 -18.21
N LEU A 84 5.22 9.28 -17.48
CA LEU A 84 4.11 8.53 -18.06
C LEU A 84 3.23 9.35 -19.00
N ALA A 85 3.21 10.67 -18.90
CA ALA A 85 2.40 11.53 -19.79
C ALA A 85 2.79 11.40 -21.27
N SER A 86 3.99 10.86 -21.56
CA SER A 86 4.47 10.61 -22.92
C SER A 86 4.24 9.18 -23.40
N LEU A 87 3.64 8.32 -22.58
CA LEU A 87 3.41 6.91 -22.85
C LEU A 87 1.91 6.60 -22.93
N ASP A 88 1.54 5.66 -23.78
CA ASP A 88 0.17 5.15 -23.87
C ASP A 88 -0.04 4.10 -22.77
N VAL A 89 -0.22 4.57 -21.53
CA VAL A 89 -0.50 3.72 -20.37
C VAL A 89 -2.00 3.72 -20.05
N PRO A 90 -2.53 2.62 -19.46
CA PRO A 90 -3.91 2.58 -19.01
C PRO A 90 -4.30 3.78 -18.14
N GLY A 91 -5.57 4.18 -18.27
CA GLY A 91 -6.12 5.30 -17.50
C GLY A 91 -5.91 5.10 -15.99
N GLY A 92 -5.58 6.17 -15.28
CA GLY A 92 -5.41 6.15 -13.83
C GLY A 92 -4.04 5.71 -13.32
N VAL A 93 -3.18 5.09 -14.14
CA VAL A 93 -1.80 4.73 -13.75
C VAL A 93 -1.00 5.96 -13.32
N SER A 94 -1.06 7.05 -14.11
CA SER A 94 -0.34 8.29 -13.78
C SER A 94 -0.80 8.92 -12.46
N LEU A 95 -2.11 8.88 -12.17
CA LEU A 95 -2.66 9.36 -10.90
C LEU A 95 -2.27 8.45 -9.73
N ALA A 96 -2.20 7.13 -9.97
CA ALA A 96 -1.74 6.19 -8.97
C ALA A 96 -0.28 6.47 -8.57
N LEU A 97 0.60 6.65 -9.56
CA LEU A 97 2.00 7.06 -9.33
C LEU A 97 2.08 8.39 -8.59
N LEU A 98 1.29 9.39 -9.00
CA LEU A 98 1.34 10.72 -8.39
C LEU A 98 0.98 10.70 -6.91
N HIS A 99 0.01 9.86 -6.51
CA HIS A 99 -0.61 9.91 -5.19
C HIS A 99 -0.34 8.70 -4.29
N HIS A 100 0.52 7.75 -4.67
CA HIS A 100 0.79 6.56 -3.84
C HIS A 100 1.48 6.87 -2.49
N HIS A 101 1.96 8.10 -2.29
CA HIS A 101 2.46 8.60 -1.01
C HIS A 101 1.54 9.59 -0.30
N GLU A 102 0.33 9.79 -0.82
CA GLU A 102 -0.73 10.47 -0.07
C GLU A 102 -1.15 9.61 1.12
N TRP A 103 -1.45 10.25 2.24
CA TRP A 103 -1.91 9.58 3.44
C TRP A 103 -3.42 9.73 3.53
N TRP A 104 -4.09 8.70 4.04
CA TRP A 104 -5.54 8.72 4.23
C TRP A 104 -6.04 9.98 4.98
N ASP A 105 -5.26 10.46 5.95
CA ASP A 105 -5.57 11.65 6.74
C ASP A 105 -5.12 13.00 6.12
N GLY A 106 -4.53 12.99 4.92
CA GLY A 106 -4.10 14.17 4.19
C GLY A 106 -2.72 14.71 4.58
N ARG A 107 -1.95 14.02 5.44
CA ARG A 107 -0.57 14.44 5.80
C ARG A 107 0.51 13.96 4.83
N GLY A 108 0.10 13.26 3.77
CA GLY A 108 0.99 12.78 2.72
C GLY A 108 1.37 13.86 1.72
N TYR A 109 1.89 13.43 0.58
CA TYR A 109 2.38 14.28 -0.49
C TYR A 109 2.10 13.63 -1.86
N PRO A 110 2.11 14.40 -2.97
CA PRO A 110 2.51 15.80 -3.11
C PRO A 110 1.42 16.85 -2.81
N ASP A 111 0.14 16.49 -2.91
CA ASP A 111 -0.98 17.44 -2.89
C ASP A 111 -1.68 17.53 -1.53
N GLY A 112 -1.40 16.60 -0.61
CA GLY A 112 -2.02 16.57 0.73
C GLY A 112 -3.52 16.28 0.64
N ILE A 113 -3.92 15.45 -0.32
CA ILE A 113 -5.30 15.03 -0.48
C ILE A 113 -5.60 13.86 0.47
N ALA A 114 -6.86 13.78 0.91
CA ALA A 114 -7.27 12.85 1.95
C ALA A 114 -8.40 11.93 1.49
N ALA A 115 -8.50 10.79 2.17
CA ALA A 115 -9.57 9.82 2.03
C ALA A 115 -9.86 9.43 0.57
N GLN A 116 -11.13 9.45 0.15
CA GLN A 116 -11.56 9.03 -1.19
C GLN A 116 -11.15 10.00 -2.31
N ARG A 117 -10.56 11.16 -1.99
CA ARG A 117 -9.93 11.99 -3.02
C ARG A 117 -8.66 11.33 -3.57
N ILE A 118 -8.04 10.45 -2.78
CA ILE A 118 -6.91 9.64 -3.22
C ILE A 118 -7.43 8.55 -4.17
N PRO A 119 -6.90 8.43 -5.40
CA PRO A 119 -7.31 7.39 -6.34
C PRO A 119 -7.25 6.00 -5.70
N LEU A 120 -8.21 5.13 -6.03
CA LEU A 120 -8.26 3.77 -5.47
C LEU A 120 -6.93 3.01 -5.69
N ALA A 121 -6.40 3.06 -6.91
CA ALA A 121 -5.12 2.41 -7.23
C ALA A 121 -3.94 2.94 -6.39
N ALA A 122 -3.86 4.26 -6.14
CA ALA A 122 -2.85 4.83 -5.25
C ALA A 122 -2.98 4.29 -3.82
N ARG A 123 -4.20 4.19 -3.29
CA ARG A 123 -4.44 3.66 -1.95
C ARG A 123 -4.05 2.18 -1.82
N ILE A 124 -4.29 1.37 -2.86
CA ILE A 124 -3.86 -0.04 -2.90
C ILE A 124 -2.33 -0.14 -2.99
N VAL A 125 -1.71 0.60 -3.90
CA VAL A 125 -0.25 0.63 -4.06
C VAL A 125 0.44 1.07 -2.77
N ALA A 126 -0.10 2.07 -2.06
CA ALA A 126 0.45 2.56 -0.80
C ALA A 126 0.56 1.45 0.27
N VAL A 127 -0.45 0.60 0.39
CA VAL A 127 -0.45 -0.54 1.34
C VAL A 127 0.54 -1.61 0.90
N ALA A 128 0.54 -1.95 -0.40
CA ALA A 128 1.44 -2.97 -0.96
C ALA A 128 2.92 -2.56 -0.86
N ASP A 129 3.25 -1.32 -1.25
CA ASP A 129 4.60 -0.75 -1.15
C ASP A 129 5.07 -0.71 0.32
N ALA A 130 4.22 -0.26 1.24
CA ALA A 130 4.58 -0.24 2.66
C ALA A 130 4.86 -1.65 3.20
N PHE A 131 4.06 -2.65 2.82
CA PHE A 131 4.28 -4.03 3.23
C PHE A 131 5.61 -4.57 2.69
N ASP A 132 5.84 -4.47 1.37
CA ASP A 132 7.11 -4.88 0.76
C ASP A 132 8.30 -4.14 1.37
N ALA A 133 8.20 -2.82 1.53
CA ALA A 133 9.24 -2.02 2.14
C ALA A 133 9.59 -2.46 3.56
N MET A 134 8.59 -2.94 4.33
CA MET A 134 8.77 -3.49 5.65
C MET A 134 9.38 -4.89 5.64
N THR A 135 8.98 -5.77 4.74
CA THR A 135 9.37 -7.20 4.71
C THR A 135 10.57 -7.52 3.83
N SER A 136 11.09 -6.55 3.07
CA SER A 136 12.26 -6.72 2.22
C SER A 136 13.52 -6.14 2.87
N ASP A 137 14.65 -6.83 2.68
CA ASP A 137 15.96 -6.34 3.11
C ASP A 137 16.34 -5.09 2.30
N ARG A 138 16.84 -4.07 2.98
CA ARG A 138 17.33 -2.83 2.37
C ARG A 138 18.77 -2.58 2.80
N PRO A 139 19.59 -1.85 2.02
CA PRO A 139 21.02 -1.68 2.30
C PRO A 139 21.36 -1.19 3.72
N TYR A 140 20.43 -0.51 4.37
CA TYR A 140 20.57 0.11 5.70
C TYR A 140 19.64 -0.48 6.77
N ARG A 141 18.83 -1.51 6.45
CA ARG A 141 17.84 -2.07 7.38
C ARG A 141 17.46 -3.50 6.98
N ARG A 142 17.50 -4.43 7.94
CA ARG A 142 16.96 -5.78 7.74
C ARG A 142 15.44 -5.75 7.63
N ALA A 143 14.89 -6.70 6.87
CA ALA A 143 13.48 -7.00 6.82
C ALA A 143 12.88 -7.16 8.22
N LEU A 144 11.68 -6.64 8.42
CA LEU A 144 10.85 -6.95 9.59
C LEU A 144 10.21 -8.32 9.41
N THR A 145 9.81 -8.93 10.52
CA THR A 145 8.97 -10.12 10.42
C THR A 145 7.59 -9.75 9.88
N ARG A 146 6.93 -10.74 9.27
CA ARG A 146 5.58 -10.59 8.74
C ARG A 146 4.61 -10.09 9.81
N GLU A 147 4.73 -10.59 11.04
CA GLU A 147 3.86 -10.23 12.16
C GLU A 147 4.00 -8.76 12.53
N VAL A 148 5.24 -8.23 12.49
CA VAL A 148 5.50 -6.82 12.75
C VAL A 148 4.93 -5.95 11.63
N ALA A 149 5.13 -6.33 10.37
CA ALA A 149 4.58 -5.61 9.22
C ALA A 149 3.03 -5.56 9.27
N VAL A 150 2.39 -6.69 9.58
CA VAL A 150 0.93 -6.77 9.79
C VAL A 150 0.47 -5.85 10.93
N SER A 151 1.20 -5.84 12.06
CA SER A 151 0.89 -4.96 13.19
C SER A 151 0.98 -3.49 12.82
N GLU A 152 1.98 -3.09 12.03
CA GLU A 152 2.14 -1.70 11.59
C GLU A 152 1.03 -1.30 10.60
N LEU A 153 0.66 -2.16 9.64
CA LEU A 153 -0.48 -1.87 8.74
C LEU A 153 -1.78 -1.65 9.52
N ARG A 154 -2.06 -2.49 10.53
CA ARG A 154 -3.23 -2.32 11.41
C ARG A 154 -3.17 -1.01 12.20
N ARG A 155 -1.98 -0.66 12.71
CA ARG A 155 -1.76 0.55 13.50
C ARG A 155 -1.99 1.84 12.69
N TRP A 156 -1.62 1.83 11.42
CA TRP A 156 -1.68 3.02 10.55
C TRP A 156 -2.92 3.06 9.64
N ALA A 157 -3.83 2.09 9.76
CA ALA A 157 -5.14 2.10 9.13
C ALA A 157 -5.96 3.31 9.62
N GLY A 158 -6.58 4.04 8.68
CA GLY A 158 -7.29 5.29 8.94
C GLY A 158 -6.39 6.52 9.16
N ILE A 159 -5.07 6.35 9.07
CA ILE A 159 -4.08 7.42 9.23
C ILE A 159 -3.26 7.55 7.95
N GLN A 160 -2.33 6.62 7.72
CA GLN A 160 -1.57 6.54 6.49
C GLN A 160 -2.35 5.78 5.42
N PHE A 161 -2.97 4.66 5.82
CA PHE A 161 -3.63 3.74 4.90
C PHE A 161 -5.14 3.90 4.96
N ASP A 162 -5.78 3.68 3.82
CA ASP A 162 -7.22 3.44 3.78
C ASP A 162 -7.56 2.24 4.67
N PRO A 163 -8.47 2.39 5.66
CA PRO A 163 -8.78 1.32 6.59
C PRO A 163 -9.42 0.10 5.92
N GLU A 164 -10.25 0.29 4.89
CA GLU A 164 -10.90 -0.82 4.18
C GLU A 164 -9.87 -1.62 3.39
N ILE A 165 -9.01 -0.94 2.64
CA ILE A 165 -7.96 -1.60 1.84
C ILE A 165 -6.94 -2.29 2.75
N ALA A 166 -6.57 -1.70 3.88
CA ALA A 166 -5.68 -2.34 4.85
C ALA A 166 -6.30 -3.65 5.39
N ILE A 167 -7.60 -3.65 5.71
CA ILE A 167 -8.31 -4.86 6.17
C ILE A 167 -8.32 -5.94 5.09
N GLU A 168 -8.70 -5.59 3.86
CA GLU A 168 -8.76 -6.53 2.73
C GLU A 168 -7.37 -7.10 2.40
N PHE A 169 -6.33 -6.26 2.38
CA PHE A 169 -4.96 -6.71 2.14
C PHE A 169 -4.49 -7.72 3.21
N LEU A 170 -4.80 -7.47 4.48
CA LEU A 170 -4.48 -8.38 5.56
C LEU A 170 -5.24 -9.71 5.47
N ALA A 171 -6.51 -9.67 5.07
CA ALA A 171 -7.30 -10.88 4.82
C ALA A 171 -6.71 -11.72 3.67
N CYS A 172 -6.31 -11.07 2.58
CA CYS A 172 -5.64 -11.73 1.46
C CYS A 172 -4.29 -12.34 1.87
N LEU A 173 -3.52 -11.65 2.72
CA LEU A 173 -2.30 -12.21 3.30
C LEU A 173 -2.59 -13.46 4.12
N GLU A 174 -3.55 -13.40 5.05
CA GLU A 174 -3.91 -14.54 5.91
C GLU A 174 -4.39 -15.74 5.09
N ALA A 175 -5.09 -15.50 3.98
CA ALA A 175 -5.56 -16.53 3.05
C ALA A 175 -4.47 -17.08 2.10
N GLY A 176 -3.26 -16.52 2.09
CA GLY A 176 -2.19 -16.91 1.16
C GLY A 176 -2.44 -16.46 -0.29
N LEU A 177 -3.25 -15.42 -0.50
CA LEU A 177 -3.63 -14.92 -1.83
C LEU A 177 -2.73 -13.75 -2.29
N CYS A 178 -1.85 -13.26 -1.42
CA CYS A 178 -0.92 -12.16 -1.70
C CYS A 178 0.49 -12.64 -2.09
N ASP A 179 0.68 -13.93 -2.38
CA ASP A 179 1.96 -14.41 -2.87
C ASP A 179 2.22 -13.79 -4.25
N ILE A 180 3.26 -12.95 -4.35
CA ILE A 180 3.75 -12.45 -5.63
C ILE A 180 4.37 -13.65 -6.34
N ASP A 181 3.60 -14.31 -7.20
CA ASP A 181 4.17 -15.28 -8.13
C ASP A 181 5.11 -14.51 -9.08
N PRO A 182 6.43 -14.80 -9.07
CA PRO A 182 7.37 -14.18 -10.01
C PRO A 182 6.98 -14.43 -11.48
N GLN A 183 6.25 -15.51 -11.75
CA GLN A 183 5.72 -15.83 -13.07
C GLN A 183 4.62 -14.84 -13.50
N LEU A 184 3.74 -14.42 -12.59
CA LEU A 184 2.70 -13.40 -12.86
C LEU A 184 3.30 -12.05 -13.26
N LEU A 185 4.46 -11.68 -12.73
CA LEU A 185 5.18 -10.47 -13.12
C LEU A 185 5.78 -10.60 -14.53
N ALA A 186 6.37 -11.75 -14.85
CA ALA A 186 6.89 -12.04 -16.19
C ALA A 186 5.77 -12.05 -17.25
N ASP A 187 4.60 -12.59 -16.90
CA ASP A 187 3.43 -12.64 -17.78
C ASP A 187 2.83 -11.25 -18.02
N ALA A 188 2.81 -10.37 -17.01
CA ALA A 188 2.35 -8.99 -17.15
C ALA A 188 3.27 -8.16 -18.09
N VAL A 189 4.59 -8.37 -18.02
CA VAL A 189 5.53 -7.72 -18.94
C VAL A 189 5.49 -8.36 -20.34
N GLY A 190 5.27 -9.67 -20.43
CA GLY A 190 5.14 -10.40 -21.69
C GLY A 190 3.88 -10.06 -22.49
N ALA A 191 2.75 -9.84 -21.81
CA ALA A 191 1.47 -9.50 -22.46
C ALA A 191 1.44 -8.08 -23.06
N ALA A 192 2.29 -7.17 -22.58
CA ALA A 192 2.41 -5.81 -23.10
C ALA A 192 3.28 -5.69 -24.36
N SER A 193 3.83 -6.80 -24.89
CA SER A 193 4.48 -6.78 -26.20
C SER A 193 3.42 -6.77 -27.30
N PRO A 194 3.33 -5.73 -28.15
CA PRO A 194 2.50 -5.82 -29.33
C PRO A 194 3.07 -6.96 -30.18
N GLN A 195 2.21 -7.93 -30.53
CA GLN A 195 2.57 -8.95 -31.52
C GLN A 195 2.99 -8.22 -32.78
N ALA A 196 4.30 -8.18 -33.01
CA ALA A 196 4.87 -7.71 -34.26
C ALA A 196 4.32 -8.61 -35.38
N ALA A 197 3.87 -7.93 -36.43
CA ALA A 197 3.19 -8.43 -37.63
C ALA A 197 3.77 -9.73 -38.24
#